data_AF-A0AA38IV10-F1
#
_entry.id   AF-A0AA38IV10-F1
#
_cell.length_a   1.000
_cell.length_b   1.000
_cell.length_c   1.000
_cell.angle_alpha   90.00
_cell.angle_beta   90.00
_cell.angle_gamma   90.00
#
_symmetry.space_group_name_H-M   'P 1'
#
loop_
_entity.id
_entity.type
_entity.pdbx_description
1 polymer ?
#
loop_
_entity_poly.entity_id
_entity_poly.type
_entity_poly.pdbx_seq_one_letter_code
_entity_poly.pdbx_strand_id
1 'polypeptide(L)'
;MVSRLTQNDFFNPQIIQVLFAYVVFAILQTSFSLPVMENASPFDDLKDFLPVKEIQELKTRHLQNDPSFQATVTYFKSPEWIAMVEDVRNNPEWIEYKNFLKEAGLDFDVMIKQLNVCVNDTDVTGFKIEGVQPSLASFIQDVKATYGIQILKGLQEYLEKSGQNEANKKLREKLSSPTSRDLLEKALAQPALQKIMMKLKEIGVDIDYFLQMIYGFSGWEMTTIKP
;
A
#
# COMPACT_ATOMS: atom_id res chain seq x y z
N MET A 1 24.90 26.63 8.20
CA MET A 1 25.17 26.29 6.78
C MET A 1 24.21 25.16 6.44
N VAL A 2 23.05 25.49 5.90
CA VAL A 2 21.99 24.51 5.58
C VAL A 2 22.38 23.87 4.26
N SER A 3 22.67 22.56 4.29
CA SER A 3 22.96 21.78 3.09
C SER A 3 21.74 21.83 2.17
N ARG A 4 21.91 22.42 0.98
CA ARG A 4 20.90 22.43 -0.07
C ARG A 4 20.84 21.02 -0.64
N LEU A 5 19.70 20.36 -0.48
CA LEU A 5 19.33 19.20 -1.28
C LEU A 5 19.48 19.59 -2.75
N THR A 6 20.34 18.88 -3.48
CA THR A 6 20.61 19.22 -4.88
C THR A 6 19.71 18.40 -5.79
N GLN A 7 19.45 18.92 -6.99
CA GLN A 7 18.59 18.35 -8.02
C GLN A 7 18.95 16.89 -8.42
N ASN A 8 20.15 16.40 -8.05
CA ASN A 8 20.59 15.03 -8.28
C ASN A 8 20.14 14.03 -7.19
N ASP A 9 19.78 14.49 -5.98
CA ASP A 9 19.27 13.62 -4.92
C ASP A 9 17.82 13.15 -5.20
N PHE A 10 17.12 13.86 -6.09
CA PHE A 10 15.76 13.56 -6.56
C PHE A 10 15.70 12.40 -7.57
N PHE A 11 16.84 11.96 -8.12
CA PHE A 11 16.93 10.88 -9.11
C PHE A 11 17.59 9.61 -8.56
N ASN A 12 17.42 9.30 -7.27
CA ASN A 12 17.85 8.00 -6.77
C ASN A 12 16.85 6.91 -7.25
N PRO A 13 17.25 5.99 -8.15
CA PRO A 13 16.37 4.94 -8.66
C PRO A 13 15.78 4.04 -7.55
N GLN A 14 16.42 3.99 -6.38
CA GLN A 14 15.90 3.27 -5.21
C GLN A 14 14.76 4.03 -4.50
N ILE A 15 14.83 5.37 -4.40
CA ILE A 15 13.76 6.22 -3.82
C ILE A 15 12.56 6.30 -4.77
N ILE A 16 12.83 6.23 -6.07
CA ILE A 16 11.84 6.25 -7.13
C ILE A 16 11.05 4.94 -7.18
N GLN A 17 11.70 3.79 -7.09
CA GLN A 17 10.96 2.54 -6.92
C GLN A 17 10.14 2.58 -5.59
N VAL A 18 10.57 3.34 -4.56
CA VAL A 18 10.12 3.31 -3.13
C VAL A 18 8.78 4.01 -2.96
N LEU A 19 8.35 4.77 -3.95
CA LEU A 19 7.03 5.37 -4.00
C LEU A 19 6.10 4.56 -4.91
N PHE A 20 6.68 3.73 -5.78
CA PHE A 20 5.96 2.93 -6.75
C PHE A 20 5.12 1.80 -6.12
N ALA A 21 5.60 1.09 -5.09
CA ALA A 21 4.79 0.03 -4.45
C ALA A 21 3.73 0.57 -3.46
N TYR A 22 4.00 1.68 -2.77
CA TYR A 22 3.02 2.39 -1.95
C TYR A 22 1.89 2.90 -2.84
N VAL A 23 2.24 3.36 -4.03
CA VAL A 23 1.27 3.76 -5.02
C VAL A 23 0.61 2.61 -5.74
N VAL A 24 1.24 1.46 -6.00
CA VAL A 24 0.49 0.27 -6.43
C VAL A 24 -0.54 -0.16 -5.39
N PHE A 25 -0.22 -0.07 -4.09
CA PHE A 25 -1.17 -0.35 -3.00
C PHE A 25 -2.28 0.72 -2.91
N ALA A 26 -1.93 2.01 -3.01
CA ALA A 26 -2.89 3.12 -3.07
C ALA A 26 -3.70 3.17 -4.38
N ILE A 27 -3.16 2.62 -5.46
CA ILE A 27 -3.82 2.48 -6.76
C ILE A 27 -4.76 1.31 -6.74
N LEU A 28 -4.38 0.17 -6.15
CA LEU A 28 -5.33 -0.89 -5.86
C LEU A 28 -6.49 -0.37 -5.00
N GLN A 29 -6.25 0.58 -4.08
CA GLN A 29 -7.31 1.25 -3.31
C GLN A 29 -8.17 2.22 -4.12
N THR A 30 -7.58 3.03 -5.00
CA THR A 30 -8.31 3.99 -5.86
C THR A 30 -8.94 3.34 -7.10
N SER A 31 -8.58 2.09 -7.41
CA SER A 31 -9.09 1.35 -8.58
C SER A 31 -10.55 0.89 -8.44
N PHE A 32 -11.29 1.44 -7.50
CA PHE A 32 -12.67 1.10 -7.22
C PHE A 32 -13.43 2.35 -6.79
N SER A 33 -14.70 2.45 -7.16
CA SER A 33 -15.54 3.63 -6.92
C SER A 33 -15.70 3.90 -5.42
N LEU A 34 -15.22 5.05 -4.97
CA LEU A 34 -15.26 5.48 -3.58
C LEU A 34 -16.62 6.10 -3.22
N PRO A 35 -17.21 5.80 -2.05
CA PRO A 35 -18.13 6.73 -1.39
C PRO A 35 -17.36 7.95 -0.87
N VAL A 36 -17.93 9.15 -1.04
CA VAL A 36 -17.40 10.42 -0.49
C VAL A 36 -17.42 10.33 1.04
N MET A 37 -16.32 10.72 1.69
CA MET A 37 -16.16 10.67 3.15
C MET A 37 -16.17 12.06 3.77
N GLU A 38 -16.67 12.13 5.02
CA GLU A 38 -16.88 13.36 5.80
C GLU A 38 -15.60 13.87 6.51
N ASN A 39 -14.57 13.01 6.63
CA ASN A 39 -13.24 13.37 7.14
C ASN A 39 -12.19 13.04 6.07
N ALA A 40 -11.56 14.07 5.51
CA ALA A 40 -10.58 13.89 4.45
C ALA A 40 -9.33 13.16 4.97
N SER A 41 -8.99 12.01 4.38
CA SER A 41 -7.66 11.42 4.56
C SER A 41 -6.61 12.45 4.09
N PRO A 42 -5.43 12.54 4.73
CA PRO A 42 -4.32 13.35 4.22
C PRO A 42 -3.98 13.04 2.76
N PHE A 43 -4.32 11.84 2.31
CA PHE A 43 -4.09 11.32 0.97
C PHE A 43 -5.32 11.34 0.05
N ASP A 44 -6.46 11.92 0.45
CA ASP A 44 -7.66 11.91 -0.42
C ASP A 44 -7.42 12.64 -1.75
N ASP A 45 -6.57 13.66 -1.74
CA ASP A 45 -6.16 14.41 -2.93
C ASP A 45 -5.12 13.66 -3.77
N LEU A 46 -4.45 12.63 -3.21
CA LEU A 46 -3.40 11.89 -3.92
C LEU A 46 -3.94 11.24 -5.20
N LYS A 47 -5.19 10.79 -5.19
CA LYS A 47 -5.85 10.17 -6.35
C LYS A 47 -5.88 11.11 -7.56
N ASP A 48 -5.91 12.42 -7.35
CA ASP A 48 -5.98 13.42 -8.42
C ASP A 48 -4.65 13.57 -9.16
N PHE A 49 -3.56 13.07 -8.56
CA PHE A 49 -2.22 13.06 -9.14
C PHE A 49 -1.86 11.72 -9.78
N LEU A 50 -2.71 10.69 -9.63
CA LEU A 50 -2.42 9.34 -10.08
C LEU A 50 -3.28 8.95 -11.29
N PRO A 51 -2.79 8.08 -12.19
CA PRO A 51 -3.58 7.55 -13.31
C PRO A 51 -4.57 6.47 -12.83
N VAL A 52 -5.47 6.87 -11.95
CA VAL A 52 -6.41 5.95 -11.27
C VAL A 52 -7.29 5.24 -12.29
N LYS A 53 -7.87 5.97 -13.25
CA LYS A 53 -8.80 5.40 -14.24
C LYS A 53 -8.10 4.40 -15.15
N GLU A 54 -6.91 4.73 -15.60
CA GLU A 54 -6.11 3.90 -16.49
C GLU A 54 -5.70 2.58 -15.81
N ILE A 55 -5.53 2.61 -14.48
CA ILE A 55 -5.22 1.39 -13.72
C ILE A 55 -6.47 0.60 -13.37
N GLN A 56 -7.63 1.25 -13.22
CA GLN A 56 -8.93 0.56 -13.19
C GLN A 56 -9.17 -0.24 -14.47
N GLU A 57 -8.83 0.33 -15.62
CA GLU A 57 -8.93 -0.35 -16.91
C GLU A 57 -7.95 -1.53 -17.01
N LEU A 58 -6.70 -1.34 -16.55
CA LEU A 58 -5.71 -2.41 -16.50
C LEU A 58 -6.19 -3.56 -15.59
N LYS A 59 -6.68 -3.25 -14.38
CA LYS A 59 -7.29 -4.22 -13.47
C LYS A 59 -8.43 -4.98 -14.15
N THR A 60 -9.32 -4.28 -14.86
CA THR A 60 -10.43 -4.90 -15.57
C THR A 60 -9.94 -5.88 -16.64
N ARG A 61 -8.85 -5.54 -17.35
CA ARG A 61 -8.20 -6.43 -18.32
C ARG A 61 -7.64 -7.69 -17.66
N HIS A 62 -6.98 -7.58 -16.50
CA HIS A 62 -6.51 -8.75 -15.75
C HIS A 62 -7.67 -9.60 -15.19
N LEU A 63 -8.74 -8.97 -14.67
CA LEU A 63 -9.94 -9.68 -14.26
C LEU A 63 -10.58 -10.50 -15.39
N GLN A 64 -10.49 -10.02 -16.62
CA GLN A 64 -11.06 -10.73 -17.79
C GLN A 64 -10.13 -11.82 -18.34
N ASN A 65 -8.81 -11.61 -18.29
CA ASN A 65 -7.87 -12.38 -19.12
C ASN A 65 -6.71 -13.04 -18.35
N ASP A 66 -6.53 -12.77 -17.06
CA ASP A 66 -5.41 -13.29 -16.26
C ASP A 66 -5.91 -14.28 -15.19
N PRO A 67 -5.76 -15.60 -15.41
CA PRO A 67 -6.20 -16.61 -14.45
C PRO A 67 -5.51 -16.50 -13.09
N SER A 68 -4.24 -16.06 -13.03
CA SER A 68 -3.51 -15.94 -11.75
C SER A 68 -4.05 -14.77 -10.93
N PHE A 69 -4.39 -13.66 -11.61
CA PHE A 69 -5.06 -12.52 -10.99
C PHE A 69 -6.48 -12.88 -10.52
N GLN A 70 -7.25 -13.59 -11.35
CA GLN A 70 -8.58 -14.12 -10.98
C GLN A 70 -8.50 -15.04 -9.76
N ALA A 71 -7.48 -15.91 -9.71
CA ALA A 71 -7.22 -16.79 -8.58
C ALA A 71 -6.89 -15.99 -7.31
N THR A 72 -6.11 -14.91 -7.40
CA THR A 72 -5.87 -14.01 -6.26
C THR A 72 -7.13 -13.34 -5.77
N VAL A 73 -7.96 -12.76 -6.65
CA VAL A 73 -9.18 -12.08 -6.24
C VAL A 73 -10.15 -13.05 -5.56
N THR A 74 -10.23 -14.29 -6.07
CA THR A 74 -11.01 -15.35 -5.43
C THR A 74 -10.42 -15.76 -4.09
N TYR A 75 -9.09 -15.88 -4.00
CA TYR A 75 -8.39 -16.21 -2.77
C TYR A 75 -8.60 -15.16 -1.67
N PHE A 76 -8.63 -13.86 -2.01
CA PHE A 76 -8.93 -12.80 -1.05
C PHE A 76 -10.37 -12.84 -0.49
N LYS A 77 -11.26 -13.61 -1.10
CA LYS A 77 -12.61 -13.90 -0.57
C LYS A 77 -12.66 -15.18 0.27
N SER A 78 -11.59 -15.95 0.31
CA SER A 78 -11.57 -17.25 0.98
C SER A 78 -11.60 -17.10 2.51
N PRO A 79 -12.17 -18.09 3.23
CA PRO A 79 -12.11 -18.12 4.70
C PRO A 79 -10.68 -18.06 5.25
N GLU A 80 -9.70 -18.63 4.53
CA GLU A 80 -8.30 -18.62 4.92
C GLU A 80 -7.74 -17.19 4.95
N TRP A 81 -7.97 -16.41 3.89
CA TRP A 81 -7.53 -15.01 3.82
C TRP A 81 -8.23 -14.16 4.89
N ILE A 82 -9.55 -14.32 5.01
CA ILE A 82 -10.35 -13.58 5.99
C ILE A 82 -9.84 -13.83 7.42
N ALA A 83 -9.52 -15.09 7.76
CA ALA A 83 -8.96 -15.44 9.05
C ALA A 83 -7.60 -14.76 9.30
N MET A 84 -6.70 -14.74 8.31
CA MET A 84 -5.41 -14.05 8.45
C MET A 84 -5.56 -12.54 8.66
N VAL A 85 -6.49 -11.90 7.95
CA VAL A 85 -6.79 -10.47 8.14
C VAL A 85 -7.36 -10.21 9.54
N GLU A 86 -8.21 -11.11 10.04
CA GLU A 86 -8.79 -11.01 11.37
C GLU A 86 -7.75 -11.22 12.49
N ASP A 87 -6.82 -12.17 12.32
CA ASP A 87 -5.70 -12.38 13.23
C ASP A 87 -4.84 -11.10 13.38
N VAL A 88 -4.57 -10.43 12.25
CA VAL A 88 -3.84 -9.14 12.24
C VAL A 88 -4.67 -8.05 12.90
N ARG A 89 -5.97 -7.94 12.55
CA ARG A 89 -6.88 -6.92 13.11
C ARG A 89 -6.97 -6.99 14.62
N ASN A 90 -6.96 -8.19 15.19
CA ASN A 90 -7.08 -8.43 16.62
C ASN A 90 -5.74 -8.43 17.35
N ASN A 91 -4.62 -8.29 16.65
CA ASN A 91 -3.30 -8.24 17.27
C ASN A 91 -3.13 -6.92 18.06
N PRO A 92 -2.82 -6.96 19.37
CA PRO A 92 -2.71 -5.76 20.21
C PRO A 92 -1.68 -4.75 19.72
N GLU A 93 -0.52 -5.20 19.25
CA GLU A 93 0.58 -4.34 18.80
C GLU A 93 0.22 -3.63 17.48
N TRP A 94 -0.50 -4.32 16.59
CA TRP A 94 -1.07 -3.71 15.39
C TRP A 94 -2.15 -2.67 15.74
N ILE A 95 -3.03 -2.97 16.68
CA ILE A 95 -4.06 -2.03 17.15
C ILE A 95 -3.40 -0.77 17.73
N GLU A 96 -2.36 -0.94 18.55
CA GLU A 96 -1.61 0.17 19.14
C GLU A 96 -0.97 1.05 18.06
N TYR A 97 -0.26 0.44 17.11
CA TYR A 97 0.37 1.17 16.01
C TYR A 97 -0.64 1.90 15.11
N LYS A 98 -1.73 1.22 14.74
CA LYS A 98 -2.82 1.82 13.95
C LYS A 98 -3.45 3.02 14.67
N ASN A 99 -3.75 2.90 15.96
CA ASN A 99 -4.34 3.98 16.74
C ASN A 99 -3.38 5.18 16.87
N PHE A 100 -2.09 4.90 17.05
CA PHE A 100 -1.06 5.93 17.06
C PHE A 100 -1.06 6.74 15.75
N LEU A 101 -1.18 6.08 14.59
CA LEU A 101 -1.21 6.76 13.28
C LEU A 101 -2.55 7.46 13.00
N LYS A 102 -3.66 6.93 13.52
CA LYS A 102 -4.99 7.54 13.40
C LYS A 102 -5.08 8.95 13.96
N GLU A 103 -4.39 9.23 15.07
CA GLU A 103 -4.29 10.58 15.65
C GLU A 103 -3.64 11.62 14.71
N ALA A 104 -2.89 11.17 13.71
CA ALA A 104 -2.31 12.00 12.65
C ALA A 104 -3.13 11.96 11.35
N GLY A 105 -4.35 11.44 11.39
CA GLY A 105 -5.27 11.38 10.24
C GLY A 105 -5.14 10.14 9.39
N LEU A 106 -4.24 9.20 9.72
CA LEU A 106 -4.05 7.96 8.97
C LEU A 106 -4.87 6.82 9.58
N ASP A 107 -6.09 6.62 9.06
CA ASP A 107 -7.01 5.58 9.55
C ASP A 107 -6.95 4.31 8.68
N PHE A 108 -6.25 3.28 9.15
CA PHE A 108 -6.16 2.00 8.44
C PHE A 108 -7.49 1.23 8.42
N ASP A 109 -8.41 1.45 9.36
CA ASP A 109 -9.70 0.74 9.36
C ASP A 109 -10.54 1.18 8.16
N VAL A 110 -10.48 2.46 7.82
CA VAL A 110 -11.08 3.00 6.59
C VAL A 110 -10.47 2.34 5.36
N MET A 111 -9.15 2.28 5.28
CA MET A 111 -8.43 1.69 4.14
C MET A 111 -8.76 0.20 3.96
N ILE A 112 -8.77 -0.56 5.06
CA ILE A 112 -9.10 -1.99 5.05
C ILE A 112 -10.56 -2.19 4.66
N LYS A 113 -11.48 -1.37 5.18
CA LYS A 113 -12.89 -1.43 4.81
C LYS A 113 -13.09 -1.19 3.30
N GLN A 114 -12.40 -0.19 2.75
CA GLN A 114 -12.43 0.11 1.32
C GLN A 114 -11.95 -1.09 0.52
N LEU A 115 -10.77 -1.63 0.83
CA LEU A 115 -10.23 -2.81 0.15
C LEU A 115 -11.20 -4.00 0.20
N ASN A 116 -11.83 -4.24 1.36
CA ASN A 116 -12.80 -5.33 1.51
C ASN A 116 -14.04 -5.15 0.64
N VAL A 117 -14.59 -3.93 0.55
CA VAL A 117 -15.71 -3.63 -0.36
C VAL A 117 -15.30 -3.93 -1.81
N CYS A 118 -14.12 -3.48 -2.22
CA CYS A 118 -13.61 -3.65 -3.58
C CYS A 118 -13.47 -5.12 -3.98
N VAL A 119 -12.85 -5.92 -3.08
CA VAL A 119 -12.71 -7.36 -3.29
C VAL A 119 -14.09 -8.00 -3.35
N ASN A 120 -14.96 -7.72 -2.39
CA ASN A 120 -16.28 -8.34 -2.28
C ASN A 120 -17.20 -8.02 -3.47
N ASP A 121 -17.18 -6.80 -3.99
CA ASP A 121 -17.99 -6.35 -5.13
C ASP A 121 -17.52 -6.94 -6.47
N THR A 122 -16.31 -7.50 -6.53
CA THR A 122 -15.81 -8.11 -7.76
C THR A 122 -16.50 -9.44 -8.02
N ASP A 123 -17.26 -9.55 -9.12
CA ASP A 123 -17.85 -10.83 -9.51
C ASP A 123 -16.75 -11.82 -9.91
N VAL A 124 -16.69 -12.94 -9.19
CA VAL A 124 -15.74 -14.04 -9.43
C VAL A 124 -16.43 -15.26 -10.05
N THR A 125 -17.73 -15.14 -10.34
CA THR A 125 -18.53 -16.23 -10.89
C THR A 125 -18.02 -16.59 -12.28
N GLY A 126 -17.79 -17.89 -12.52
CA GLY A 126 -17.36 -18.38 -13.84
C GLY A 126 -15.86 -18.30 -14.11
N PHE A 127 -15.05 -17.82 -13.16
CA PHE A 127 -13.60 -17.93 -13.25
C PHE A 127 -13.16 -19.40 -13.27
N LYS A 128 -12.31 -19.76 -14.23
CA LYS A 128 -11.76 -21.12 -14.40
C LYS A 128 -10.35 -21.18 -13.82
N ILE A 129 -10.28 -21.28 -12.50
CA ILE A 129 -9.04 -21.10 -11.72
C ILE A 129 -8.64 -22.33 -10.90
N GLU A 130 -9.24 -23.49 -11.16
CA GLU A 130 -8.86 -24.73 -10.48
C GLU A 130 -7.40 -25.09 -10.81
N GLY A 131 -6.60 -25.31 -9.76
CA GLY A 131 -5.16 -25.59 -9.89
C GLY A 131 -4.30 -24.39 -10.29
N VAL A 132 -4.89 -23.20 -10.48
CA VAL A 132 -4.16 -21.97 -10.80
C VAL A 132 -3.60 -21.36 -9.52
N GLN A 133 -2.31 -21.04 -9.53
CA GLN A 133 -1.65 -20.39 -8.39
C GLN A 133 -2.02 -18.90 -8.33
N PRO A 134 -2.51 -18.37 -7.19
CA PRO A 134 -2.75 -16.95 -7.01
C PRO A 134 -1.49 -16.10 -7.22
N SER A 135 -1.55 -15.09 -8.08
CA SER A 135 -0.48 -14.11 -8.22
C SER A 135 -0.95 -12.76 -8.75
N LEU A 136 -0.39 -11.68 -8.20
CA LEU A 136 -0.49 -10.30 -8.70
C LEU A 136 0.72 -9.88 -9.53
N ALA A 137 1.72 -10.75 -9.71
CA ALA A 137 3.01 -10.37 -10.29
C ALA A 137 2.87 -9.73 -11.68
N SER A 138 2.09 -10.32 -12.57
CA SER A 138 1.82 -9.79 -13.92
C SER A 138 1.14 -8.42 -13.87
N PHE A 139 0.11 -8.26 -13.04
CA PHE A 139 -0.58 -6.99 -12.86
C PHE A 139 0.36 -5.91 -12.32
N ILE A 140 1.14 -6.23 -11.29
CA ILE A 140 2.13 -5.32 -10.70
C ILE A 140 3.15 -4.91 -11.77
N GLN A 141 3.66 -5.87 -12.54
CA GLN A 141 4.61 -5.61 -13.63
C GLN A 141 4.03 -4.67 -14.69
N ASP A 142 2.79 -4.89 -15.11
CA ASP A 142 2.13 -4.07 -16.13
C ASP A 142 1.87 -2.65 -15.62
N VAL A 143 1.51 -2.48 -14.34
CA VAL A 143 1.44 -1.15 -13.72
C VAL A 143 2.82 -0.48 -13.72
N LYS A 144 3.90 -1.22 -13.42
CA LYS A 144 5.28 -0.68 -13.43
C LYS A 144 5.65 -0.18 -14.82
N ALA A 145 5.46 -1.03 -15.81
CA ALA A 145 5.88 -0.78 -17.19
C ALA A 145 5.07 0.34 -17.83
N THR A 146 3.76 0.38 -17.55
CA THR A 146 2.84 1.30 -18.24
C THR A 146 2.76 2.66 -17.54
N TYR A 147 2.64 2.67 -16.21
CA TYR A 147 2.28 3.87 -15.46
C TYR A 147 3.34 4.30 -14.45
N GLY A 148 4.44 3.55 -14.30
CA GLY A 148 5.46 3.82 -13.29
C GLY A 148 5.98 5.25 -13.31
N ILE A 149 6.39 5.77 -14.46
CA ILE A 149 6.90 7.15 -14.56
C ILE A 149 5.82 8.18 -14.20
N GLN A 150 4.57 7.97 -14.64
CA GLN A 150 3.46 8.89 -14.37
C GLN A 150 3.12 8.93 -12.88
N ILE A 151 3.05 7.74 -12.27
CA ILE A 151 2.87 7.54 -10.83
C ILE A 151 3.90 8.33 -10.03
N LEU A 152 5.17 8.26 -10.46
CA LEU A 152 6.27 8.91 -9.76
C LEU A 152 6.22 10.43 -9.84
N LYS A 153 5.90 10.95 -11.03
CA LYS A 153 5.68 12.38 -11.22
C LYS A 153 4.50 12.87 -10.39
N GLY A 154 3.38 12.15 -10.42
CA GLY A 154 2.19 12.47 -9.63
C GLY A 154 2.48 12.54 -8.13
N LEU A 155 3.24 11.56 -7.62
CA LEU A 155 3.68 11.55 -6.23
C LEU A 155 4.59 12.72 -5.87
N GLN A 156 5.56 13.03 -6.73
CA GLN A 156 6.43 14.17 -6.51
C GLN A 156 5.62 15.47 -6.45
N GLU A 157 4.73 15.68 -7.42
CA GLU A 157 3.85 16.87 -7.45
C GLU A 157 2.94 16.94 -6.22
N TYR A 158 2.38 15.80 -5.79
CA TYR A 158 1.61 15.72 -4.56
C TYR A 158 2.48 16.13 -3.37
N LEU A 159 3.68 15.55 -3.19
CA LEU A 159 4.56 15.86 -2.07
C LEU A 159 5.01 17.34 -2.04
N GLU A 160 5.28 17.93 -3.20
CA GLU A 160 5.63 19.36 -3.32
C GLU A 160 4.48 20.27 -2.91
N LYS A 161 3.24 19.95 -3.31
CA LYS A 161 2.04 20.72 -2.95
C LYS A 161 1.59 20.45 -1.51
N SER A 162 1.70 19.20 -1.07
CA SER A 162 1.17 18.71 0.19
C SER A 162 2.09 19.03 1.37
N GLY A 163 3.38 19.28 1.13
CA GLY A 163 4.36 19.70 2.14
C GLY A 163 4.06 21.04 2.82
N GLN A 164 3.16 21.86 2.27
CA GLN A 164 2.70 23.11 2.87
C GLN A 164 1.47 22.92 3.78
N ASN A 165 0.81 21.77 3.74
CA ASN A 165 -0.39 21.47 4.53
C ASN A 165 0.00 20.95 5.93
N GLU A 166 -0.59 21.55 6.96
CA GLU A 166 -0.31 21.23 8.36
C GLU A 166 -0.71 19.82 8.77
N ALA A 167 -1.75 19.25 8.15
CA ALA A 167 -2.11 17.85 8.35
C ALA A 167 -0.99 16.90 7.89
N ASN A 168 -0.34 17.22 6.77
CA ASN A 168 0.76 16.41 6.23
C ASN A 168 2.04 16.57 7.02
N LYS A 169 2.33 17.77 7.54
CA LYS A 169 3.46 17.97 8.46
C LYS A 169 3.28 17.16 9.74
N LYS A 170 2.09 17.23 10.36
CA LYS A 170 1.74 16.44 11.55
C LYS A 170 1.90 14.95 11.28
N LEU A 171 1.43 14.47 10.13
CA LEU A 171 1.58 13.07 9.73
C LEU A 171 3.05 12.68 9.53
N ARG A 172 3.84 13.50 8.82
CA ARG A 172 5.27 13.25 8.59
C ARG A 172 6.05 13.19 9.91
N GLU A 173 5.85 14.16 10.80
CA GLU A 173 6.49 14.19 12.11
C GLU A 173 6.14 12.95 12.92
N LYS A 174 4.86 12.56 12.91
CA LYS A 174 4.41 11.38 13.64
C LYS A 174 4.99 10.09 13.05
N LEU A 175 4.95 9.92 11.72
CA LEU A 175 5.50 8.77 11.01
C LEU A 175 7.02 8.65 11.15
N SER A 176 7.75 9.76 11.26
CA SER A 176 9.22 9.75 11.36
C SER A 176 9.70 9.62 12.82
N SER A 177 8.80 9.64 13.79
CA SER A 177 9.15 9.65 15.21
C SER A 177 9.74 8.31 15.69
N PRO A 178 10.66 8.31 16.67
CA PRO A 178 11.16 7.08 17.29
C PRO A 178 10.03 6.20 17.84
N THR A 179 8.98 6.81 18.41
CA THR A 179 7.80 6.07 18.88
C THR A 179 7.08 5.33 17.75
N SER A 180 6.96 5.93 16.57
CA SER A 180 6.37 5.25 15.41
C SER A 180 7.20 4.05 14.98
N ARG A 181 8.53 4.18 14.99
CA ARG A 181 9.46 3.09 14.70
C ARG A 181 9.27 1.93 15.66
N ASP A 182 9.32 2.21 16.96
CA ASP A 182 9.20 1.18 18.00
C ASP A 182 7.87 0.43 17.90
N LEU A 183 6.77 1.15 17.66
CA LEU A 183 5.44 0.56 17.49
C LEU A 183 5.35 -0.29 16.21
N LEU A 184 5.90 0.20 15.10
CA LEU A 184 5.96 -0.56 13.86
C LEU A 184 6.78 -1.83 14.04
N GLU A 185 7.99 -1.75 14.60
CA GLU A 185 8.86 -2.90 14.81
C GLU A 185 8.22 -3.95 15.73
N LYS A 186 7.54 -3.52 16.80
CA LYS A 186 6.76 -4.41 17.67
C LYS A 186 5.62 -5.11 16.93
N ALA A 187 4.90 -4.39 16.06
CA ALA A 187 3.84 -4.97 15.25
C ALA A 187 4.41 -5.97 14.22
N LEU A 188 5.49 -5.61 13.52
CA LEU A 188 6.13 -6.47 12.51
C LEU A 188 6.71 -7.77 13.11
N ALA A 189 7.09 -7.74 14.39
CA ALA A 189 7.54 -8.93 15.11
C ALA A 189 6.42 -9.94 15.42
N GLN A 190 5.14 -9.57 15.21
CA GLN A 190 4.01 -10.43 15.57
C GLN A 190 3.80 -11.55 14.54
N PRO A 191 3.56 -12.79 14.97
CA PRO A 191 3.35 -13.92 14.07
C PRO A 191 2.21 -13.70 13.05
N ALA A 192 1.13 -13.04 13.46
CA ALA A 192 0.01 -12.73 12.57
C ALA A 192 0.44 -11.82 11.40
N LEU A 193 1.25 -10.80 11.67
CA LEU A 193 1.76 -9.89 10.63
C LEU A 193 2.80 -10.59 9.75
N GLN A 194 3.68 -11.40 10.33
CA GLN A 194 4.65 -12.19 9.56
C GLN A 194 3.95 -13.14 8.59
N LYS A 195 2.88 -13.81 9.03
CA LYS A 195 2.08 -14.72 8.22
C LYS A 195 1.43 -14.00 7.03
N ILE A 196 0.76 -12.87 7.25
CA ILE A 196 0.11 -12.12 6.15
C ILE A 196 1.16 -11.55 5.18
N MET A 197 2.30 -11.05 5.69
CA MET A 197 3.39 -10.56 4.87
C MET A 197 3.97 -11.67 3.98
N MET A 198 4.19 -12.86 4.54
CA MET A 198 4.66 -14.02 3.78
C MET A 198 3.68 -14.41 2.68
N LYS A 199 2.37 -14.46 2.98
CA LYS A 199 1.35 -14.75 1.98
C LYS A 199 1.33 -13.70 0.86
N LEU A 200 1.47 -12.42 1.20
CA LEU A 200 1.56 -11.35 0.21
C LEU A 200 2.80 -11.49 -0.68
N LYS A 201 3.96 -11.88 -0.11
CA LYS A 201 5.17 -12.21 -0.88
C LYS A 201 4.95 -13.37 -1.85
N GLU A 202 4.30 -14.44 -1.40
CA GLU A 202 3.95 -15.60 -2.26
C GLU A 202 3.08 -15.20 -3.46
N ILE A 203 2.17 -14.24 -3.27
CA ILE A 203 1.29 -13.72 -4.32
C ILE A 203 2.01 -12.68 -5.22
N GLY A 204 3.28 -12.38 -4.97
CA GLY A 204 4.11 -11.51 -5.80
C GLY A 204 4.11 -10.04 -5.37
N VAL A 205 3.69 -9.73 -4.15
CA VAL A 205 3.84 -8.40 -3.56
C VAL A 205 5.23 -8.29 -2.92
N ASP A 206 5.98 -7.26 -3.31
CA ASP A 206 7.32 -7.03 -2.79
C ASP A 206 7.28 -6.34 -1.40
N ILE A 207 7.03 -7.14 -0.37
CA ILE A 207 6.90 -6.65 1.01
C ILE A 207 8.23 -6.14 1.56
N ASP A 208 9.35 -6.78 1.20
CA ASP A 208 10.66 -6.33 1.66
C ASP A 208 10.92 -4.93 1.14
N TYR A 209 10.70 -4.76 -0.16
CA TYR A 209 10.75 -3.47 -0.81
C TYR A 209 9.86 -2.44 -0.12
N PHE A 210 8.59 -2.79 0.12
CA PHE A 210 7.62 -1.93 0.82
C PHE A 210 8.11 -1.45 2.19
N LEU A 211 8.71 -2.33 2.99
CA LEU A 211 9.30 -1.97 4.28
C LEU A 211 10.50 -1.02 4.12
N GLN A 212 11.38 -1.24 3.13
CA GLN A 212 12.48 -0.30 2.88
C GLN A 212 11.96 1.11 2.59
N MET A 213 10.80 1.22 1.92
CA MET A 213 10.15 2.49 1.64
C MET A 213 9.70 3.20 2.90
N ILE A 214 9.04 2.48 3.81
CA ILE A 214 8.58 3.06 5.08
C ILE A 214 9.79 3.55 5.88
N TYR A 215 10.84 2.74 5.99
CA TYR A 215 12.05 3.12 6.70
C TYR A 215 12.75 4.32 6.04
N GLY A 216 12.89 4.31 4.71
CA GLY A 216 13.50 5.41 3.97
C GLY A 216 12.68 6.71 4.05
N PHE A 217 11.36 6.64 3.94
CA PHE A 217 10.46 7.79 4.06
C PHE A 217 10.53 8.40 5.46
N SER A 218 10.60 7.55 6.49
CA SER A 218 10.70 7.98 7.89
C SER A 218 12.12 8.38 8.33
N GLY A 219 13.12 8.23 7.45
CA GLY A 219 14.53 8.53 7.75
C GLY A 219 15.18 7.53 8.72
N TRP A 220 14.67 6.30 8.79
CA TRP A 220 15.18 5.24 9.66
C TRP A 220 16.12 4.30 8.89
N GLU A 221 17.14 3.80 9.59
CA GLU A 221 17.96 2.70 9.10
C GLU A 221 17.25 1.37 9.36
N MET A 222 17.17 0.50 8.33
CA MET A 222 16.67 -0.87 8.51
C MET A 222 17.63 -1.65 9.40
N THR A 223 17.20 -1.94 10.62
CA THR A 223 17.78 -2.99 11.43
C THR A 223 17.23 -4.31 10.92
N THR A 224 18.09 -5.14 10.31
CA THR A 224 17.74 -6.47 9.77
C THR A 224 16.71 -7.19 10.66
N ILE A 225 15.52 -7.42 10.13
CA ILE A 225 14.53 -8.31 10.75
C ILE A 225 15.18 -9.69 10.76
N LYS A 226 15.55 -10.18 11.95
CA LYS A 226 16.11 -11.52 12.08
C LYS A 226 15.07 -12.55 11.59
N PRO A 227 15.50 -13.57 10.84
CA PRO A 227 14.62 -14.63 10.36
C PRO A 227 13.94 -15.36 11.51
#